data_AF-A0A832H222-F1
#
_entry.id   AF-A0A832H222-F1
#
_cell.length_a   1.000
_cell.length_b   1.000
_cell.length_c   1.000
_cell.angle_alpha   90.00
_cell.angle_beta   90.00
_cell.angle_gamma   90.00
#
_symmetry.space_group_name_H-M   'P 1'
#
loop_
_entity.id
_entity.type
_entity.pdbx_description
1 polymer ?
#
loop_
_entity_poly.entity_id
_entity_poly.type
_entity_poly.pdbx_seq_one_letter_code
_entity_poly.pdbx_strand_id
1 'polypeptide(L)'
;MSHDQTPSSERPPAPCIVDIGTVVNRHDIQRLLSDLGRVQYVHLQDGILANQGEGYILEVFSDPHRATVVANRGLYLNVQSFDYLELGQAEDEQPYFDLIQDTRTLRL
;
A
#
# COMPACT_ATOMS: atom_id res chain seq x y z
N MET A 1 8.50 -37.57 -36.24
CA MET A 1 8.00 -36.18 -36.25
C MET A 1 7.59 -35.85 -34.82
N SER A 2 8.51 -35.31 -34.02
CA SER A 2 8.21 -34.85 -32.66
C SER A 2 7.35 -33.60 -32.73
N HIS A 3 6.16 -33.64 -32.14
CA HIS A 3 5.42 -32.43 -31.82
C HIS A 3 6.09 -31.80 -30.61
N ASP A 4 6.97 -30.83 -30.87
CA ASP A 4 7.48 -29.93 -29.84
C ASP A 4 6.40 -28.86 -29.60
N GLN A 5 5.45 -29.16 -28.71
CA GLN A 5 4.49 -28.18 -28.23
C GLN A 5 5.10 -27.48 -27.02
N THR A 6 5.85 -26.41 -27.27
CA THR A 6 6.12 -25.41 -26.23
C THR A 6 4.91 -24.48 -26.15
N PRO A 7 4.18 -24.41 -25.03
CA PRO A 7 3.19 -23.36 -24.87
C PRO A 7 3.97 -22.07 -24.68
N SER A 8 3.93 -21.18 -25.66
CA SER A 8 4.24 -19.77 -25.47
C SER A 8 3.27 -19.25 -24.41
N SER A 9 3.70 -19.24 -23.14
CA SER A 9 2.92 -18.69 -22.05
C SER A 9 2.82 -17.18 -22.26
N GLU A 10 1.80 -16.73 -22.96
CA GLU A 10 1.45 -15.33 -23.06
C GLU A 10 1.09 -14.85 -21.64
N ARG A 11 2.06 -14.26 -20.95
CA ARG A 11 1.78 -13.58 -19.69
C ARG A 11 0.85 -12.41 -20.02
N PRO A 12 -0.24 -12.22 -19.25
CA PRO A 12 -1.08 -11.05 -19.43
C PRO A 12 -0.24 -9.77 -19.27
N PRO A 13 -0.66 -8.67 -19.91
CA PRO A 13 0.01 -7.40 -19.72
C PRO A 13 0.02 -6.98 -18.24
N ALA A 14 0.96 -6.12 -17.86
CA ALA A 14 0.97 -5.53 -16.53
C ALA A 14 -0.38 -4.82 -16.25
N PRO A 15 -0.91 -4.92 -15.02
CA PRO A 15 -2.16 -4.24 -14.66
C PRO A 15 -2.07 -2.74 -14.85
N CYS A 16 -3.19 -2.13 -15.26
CA CYS A 16 -3.36 -0.68 -15.32
C CYS A 16 -4.41 -0.31 -14.28
N ILE A 17 -4.02 0.47 -13.26
CA ILE A 17 -4.90 0.91 -12.17
C ILE A 17 -4.96 2.43 -12.24
N VAL A 18 -6.17 2.98 -12.25
CA VAL A 18 -6.44 4.43 -12.32
C VAL A 18 -7.40 4.75 -11.19
N ASP A 19 -6.97 5.62 -10.28
CA ASP A 19 -7.69 6.20 -9.13
C ASP A 19 -8.18 5.22 -8.04
N ILE A 20 -8.76 4.09 -8.42
CA ILE A 20 -9.35 3.11 -7.53
C ILE A 20 -8.85 1.72 -7.91
N GLY A 21 -8.42 0.94 -6.92
CA GLY A 21 -8.03 -0.45 -7.11
C GLY A 21 -7.06 -0.97 -6.07
N THR A 22 -6.71 -2.24 -6.18
CA THR A 22 -5.85 -2.94 -5.21
C THR A 22 -4.46 -3.16 -5.78
N VAL A 23 -3.43 -2.72 -5.06
CA VAL A 23 -2.03 -2.94 -5.38
C VAL A 23 -1.45 -3.97 -4.41
N VAL A 24 -1.00 -5.10 -4.95
CA VAL A 24 -0.40 -6.19 -4.17
C VAL A 24 1.12 -6.28 -4.34
N ASN A 25 1.65 -5.65 -5.39
CA ASN A 25 3.09 -5.68 -5.66
C ASN A 25 3.82 -4.72 -4.70
N ARG A 26 4.72 -5.25 -3.88
CA ARG A 26 5.48 -4.49 -2.87
C ARG A 26 6.29 -3.33 -3.44
N HIS A 27 6.86 -3.50 -4.63
CA HIS A 27 7.64 -2.45 -5.27
C HIS A 27 6.74 -1.31 -5.74
N ASP A 28 5.56 -1.62 -6.27
CA ASP A 28 4.58 -0.61 -6.68
C ASP A 28 4.01 0.14 -5.47
N ILE A 29 3.68 -0.58 -4.38
CA ILE A 29 3.28 0.03 -3.10
C ILE A 29 4.38 0.96 -2.59
N GLN A 30 5.64 0.49 -2.53
CA GLN A 30 6.74 1.30 -2.04
C GLN A 30 6.89 2.58 -2.87
N ARG A 31 6.85 2.47 -4.20
CA ARG A 31 6.93 3.62 -5.10
C ARG A 31 5.80 4.63 -4.86
N LEU A 32 4.55 4.17 -4.73
CA LEU A 32 3.40 5.04 -4.48
C LEU A 32 3.54 5.85 -3.19
N LEU A 33 4.04 5.22 -2.13
CA LEU A 33 4.17 5.86 -0.83
C LEU A 33 5.43 6.71 -0.69
N SER A 34 6.51 6.38 -1.40
CA SER A 34 7.78 7.09 -1.34
C SER A 34 7.68 8.55 -1.83
N ASP A 35 6.73 8.84 -2.71
CA ASP A 35 6.51 10.18 -3.27
C ASP A 35 5.63 11.05 -2.36
N LEU A 36 5.05 10.47 -1.31
CA LEU A 36 4.22 11.19 -0.34
C LEU A 36 5.08 11.93 0.68
N GLY A 37 4.66 13.14 1.02
CA GLY A 37 5.31 13.98 2.03
C GLY A 37 4.52 14.03 3.33
N ARG A 38 3.81 15.15 3.53
CA ARG A 38 2.92 15.37 4.67
C ARG A 38 1.58 14.67 4.40
N VAL A 39 1.13 13.85 5.34
CA VAL A 39 -0.12 13.09 5.24
C VAL A 39 -0.93 13.23 6.51
N GLN A 40 -2.25 13.14 6.37
CA GLN A 40 -3.12 12.80 7.49
C GLN A 40 -3.20 11.28 7.56
N TYR A 41 -3.16 10.70 8.75
CA TYR A 41 -3.28 9.26 8.88
C TYR A 41 -4.42 8.89 9.82
N VAL A 42 -5.06 7.77 9.51
CA VAL A 42 -6.06 7.13 10.35
C VAL A 42 -5.66 5.67 10.54
N HIS A 43 -5.56 5.24 11.79
CA HIS A 43 -5.31 3.86 12.16
C HIS A 43 -6.60 3.24 12.69
N LEU A 44 -7.10 2.25 11.97
CA LEU A 44 -8.28 1.47 12.31
C LEU A 44 -7.85 0.07 12.75
N GLN A 45 -8.53 -0.46 13.76
CA GLN A 45 -8.42 -1.86 14.15
C GLN A 45 -9.83 -2.43 14.27
N ASP A 46 -10.12 -3.50 13.53
CA ASP A 46 -11.46 -4.08 13.40
C ASP A 46 -12.50 -3.04 12.93
N GLY A 47 -12.08 -2.11 12.06
CA GLY A 47 -12.88 -0.99 11.58
C GLY A 47 -13.12 0.13 12.61
N ILE A 48 -12.61 -0.02 13.85
CA ILE A 48 -12.75 0.97 14.91
C ILE A 48 -11.55 1.91 14.88
N LEU A 49 -11.82 3.21 14.98
CA LEU A 49 -10.78 4.24 15.09
C LEU A 49 -9.93 4.01 16.34
N ALA A 50 -8.68 3.59 16.14
CA ALA A 50 -7.70 3.39 17.20
C ALA A 50 -6.84 4.64 17.41
N ASN A 51 -6.44 5.30 16.32
CA ASN A 51 -5.68 6.55 16.38
C ASN A 51 -5.82 7.35 15.07
N GLN A 52 -5.55 8.64 15.11
CA GLN A 52 -5.42 9.48 13.93
C GLN A 52 -4.51 10.66 14.19
N GLY A 53 -3.98 11.26 13.13
CA GLY A 53 -3.22 12.47 13.26
C GLY A 53 -2.61 12.91 11.94
N GLU A 54 -1.54 13.68 12.07
CA GLU A 54 -0.82 14.23 10.94
C GLU A 54 0.68 13.95 11.11
N GLY A 55 1.36 13.66 10.01
CA GLY A 55 2.77 13.38 10.03
C GLY A 55 3.44 13.46 8.66
N TYR A 56 4.72 13.18 8.65
CA TYR A 56 5.57 13.15 7.47
C TYR A 56 6.07 11.74 7.23
N ILE A 57 5.98 11.28 6.00
CA ILE A 57 6.65 10.05 5.58
C ILE A 57 8.14 10.36 5.48
N LEU A 58 8.91 9.71 6.35
CA LEU A 58 10.36 9.90 6.45
C LEU A 58 11.11 8.82 5.70
N GLU A 59 10.57 7.61 5.66
CA GLU A 59 11.15 6.47 4.96
C GLU A 59 10.02 5.51 4.54
N VAL A 60 10.13 4.98 3.32
CA VAL A 60 9.35 3.82 2.88
C VAL A 60 10.33 2.75 2.43
N PHE A 61 10.21 1.56 3.00
CA PHE A 61 11.15 0.47 2.77
C PHE A 61 10.44 -0.89 2.74
N SER A 62 11.15 -1.91 2.27
CA SER A 62 10.69 -3.29 2.22
C SER A 62 11.69 -4.20 2.93
N ASP A 63 11.46 -4.48 4.21
CA ASP A 63 12.37 -5.30 5.02
C ASP A 63 11.56 -6.25 5.93
N PRO A 64 11.78 -7.58 5.86
CA PRO A 64 10.99 -8.55 6.65
C PRO A 64 11.25 -8.50 8.17
N HIS A 65 12.26 -7.78 8.64
CA HIS A 65 12.68 -7.74 10.04
C HIS A 65 12.47 -6.38 10.71
N ARG A 66 12.04 -5.36 9.97
CA ARG A 66 11.76 -4.01 10.49
C ARG A 66 10.24 -3.79 10.60
N ALA A 67 9.78 -2.98 11.53
CA ALA A 67 8.35 -2.68 11.68
C ALA A 67 7.97 -1.37 10.95
N THR A 68 6.68 -1.23 10.57
CA THR A 68 6.09 0.09 10.35
C THR A 68 5.95 0.82 11.69
N VAL A 69 6.42 2.07 11.75
CA VAL A 69 6.38 2.88 12.98
C VAL A 69 5.83 4.26 12.67
N VAL A 70 4.82 4.67 13.44
CA VAL A 70 4.28 6.03 13.46
C VAL A 70 4.56 6.62 14.85
N ALA A 71 5.53 7.53 14.94
CA ALA A 71 5.93 8.14 16.20
C ALA A 71 6.47 9.54 15.98
N ASN A 72 6.21 10.47 16.90
CA ASN A 72 6.71 11.85 16.85
C ASN A 72 6.42 12.57 15.51
N ARG A 73 5.24 12.31 14.93
CA ARG A 73 4.84 12.82 13.59
C ARG A 73 5.69 12.30 12.43
N GLY A 74 6.58 11.34 12.66
CA GLY A 74 7.31 10.62 11.62
C GLY A 74 6.66 9.28 11.31
N LEU A 75 6.49 8.99 10.02
CA LEU A 75 6.01 7.72 9.50
C LEU A 75 7.18 7.01 8.81
N TYR A 76 7.53 5.85 9.34
CA TYR A 76 8.49 4.91 8.76
C TYR A 76 7.68 3.71 8.28
N LEU A 77 7.42 3.65 6.98
CA LEU A 77 6.50 2.68 6.40
C LEU A 77 7.27 1.48 5.86
N ASN A 78 7.00 0.31 6.44
CA ASN A 78 7.47 -0.94 5.88
C ASN A 78 6.35 -1.61 5.06
N VAL A 79 6.52 -1.71 3.75
CA VAL A 79 5.52 -2.34 2.87
C VAL A 79 5.33 -3.83 3.11
N GLN A 80 6.25 -4.47 3.85
CA GLN A 80 6.12 -5.86 4.31
C GLN A 80 5.19 -6.00 5.52
N SER A 81 4.80 -4.90 6.18
CA SER A 81 3.85 -4.95 7.31
C SER A 81 2.40 -5.10 6.87
N PHE A 82 2.11 -4.96 5.57
CA PHE A 82 0.75 -4.93 5.02
C PHE A 82 0.58 -6.05 4.01
N ASP A 83 -0.63 -6.54 3.81
CA ASP A 83 -0.98 -7.55 2.82
C ASP A 83 -1.09 -6.92 1.43
N TYR A 84 -1.74 -5.77 1.33
CA TYR A 84 -1.95 -4.99 0.10
C TYR A 84 -2.24 -3.52 0.41
N LEU A 85 -2.28 -2.70 -0.64
CA LEU A 85 -2.74 -1.31 -0.59
C LEU A 85 -4.01 -1.18 -1.44
N GLU A 86 -5.01 -0.45 -0.93
CA GLU A 86 -6.16 -0.01 -1.72
C GLU A 86 -6.06 1.47 -2.02
N LEU A 87 -6.24 1.81 -3.29
CA LEU A 87 -6.46 3.16 -3.77
C LEU A 87 -7.96 3.43 -3.70
N GLY A 88 -8.34 4.50 -3.02
CA GLY A 88 -9.73 4.90 -2.92
C GLY A 88 -9.88 6.42 -2.98
N GLN A 89 -11.13 6.86 -3.06
CA GLN A 89 -11.50 8.26 -3.00
C GLN A 89 -12.60 8.45 -1.97
N ALA A 90 -12.49 9.49 -1.16
CA ALA A 90 -13.55 9.91 -0.25
C ALA A 90 -14.72 10.56 -1.02
N GLU A 91 -15.82 10.86 -0.33
CA GLU A 91 -17.01 11.47 -0.94
C GLU A 91 -16.72 12.84 -1.57
N ASP A 92 -15.67 13.52 -1.13
CA ASP A 92 -15.18 14.80 -1.64
C ASP A 92 -14.08 14.66 -2.71
N GLU A 93 -13.96 13.48 -3.32
CA GLU A 93 -12.95 13.12 -4.33
C GLU A 93 -11.51 13.18 -3.83
N GLN A 94 -11.27 13.31 -2.51
CA GLN A 94 -9.92 13.25 -1.97
C GLN A 94 -9.38 11.81 -2.06
N PRO A 95 -8.23 11.60 -2.72
CA PRO A 95 -7.63 10.27 -2.79
C PRO A 95 -7.10 9.87 -1.41
N TYR A 96 -7.20 8.59 -1.11
CA TYR A 96 -6.56 7.99 0.06
C TYR A 96 -5.92 6.66 -0.30
N PHE A 97 -4.95 6.26 0.53
CA PHE A 97 -4.30 4.97 0.45
C PHE A 97 -4.60 4.17 1.71
N ASP A 98 -5.28 3.03 1.56
CA ASP A 98 -5.51 2.10 2.66
C ASP A 98 -4.49 0.99 2.64
N LEU A 99 -3.59 0.98 3.62
CA LEU A 99 -2.64 -0.10 3.85
C LEU A 99 -3.28 -1.13 4.79
N ILE A 100 -3.56 -2.32 4.25
CA ILE A 100 -4.35 -3.35 4.95
C ILE A 100 -3.45 -4.44 5.49
N GLN A 101 -3.65 -4.85 6.74
CA GLN A 101 -3.08 -6.05 7.34
C GLN A 101 -4.13 -6.75 8.20
N ASP A 102 -4.70 -7.86 7.71
CA ASP A 102 -5.81 -8.55 8.38
C ASP A 102 -6.94 -7.57 8.79
N THR A 103 -7.16 -7.32 10.09
CA THR A 103 -8.18 -6.38 10.58
C THR A 103 -7.68 -4.95 10.83
N ARG A 104 -6.41 -4.67 10.52
CA ARG A 104 -5.80 -3.35 10.68
C ARG A 104 -5.78 -2.61 9.35
N THR A 105 -6.12 -1.32 9.42
CA THR A 105 -5.99 -0.40 8.29
C THR A 105 -5.20 0.81 8.74
N LEU A 106 -4.17 1.16 7.99
CA LEU A 106 -3.54 2.47 8.05
C LEU A 106 -3.94 3.23 6.79
N ARG A 107 -4.85 4.19 6.93
CA ARG A 107 -5.23 5.11 5.86
C ARG A 107 -4.29 6.31 5.84
N LEU A 108 -3.85 6.71 4.66
CA LEU A 108 -3.05 7.90 4.38
C LEU A 108 -3.75 8.81 3.37
#